data_AF-A0A7Y5MU67-F1
#
_entry.id   AF-A0A7Y5MU67-F1
#
_cell.length_a   1.000
_cell.length_b   1.000
_cell.length_c   1.000
_cell.angle_alpha   90.00
_cell.angle_beta   90.00
_cell.angle_gamma   90.00
#
_symmetry.space_group_name_H-M   'P 1'
#
loop_
_entity.id
_entity.type
_entity.pdbx_description
1 polymer ?
#
loop_
_entity_poly.entity_id
_entity_poly.type
_entity_poly.pdbx_seq_one_letter_code
_entity_poly.pdbx_strand_id
1 'polypeptide(L)'
;AGGRTTLERKGKHWIYNEKYKAKPNAIENLLRAIYRVEMKYKPPVNAVKNMVRSLATEGLKVEMYNAQNQLIKSYYIGGSTSDERGTYMMLEGAEQPYVTYIPSWEGNLRFRFNLQGDDWRDKSIFSAEPEEITYVGIEYHKQREKSFKIVKDGNAYQVKPFHSITPEIQSPLRPGAVESYLIGYQSVQAEAFENLYQHRDSISSQLPFCTITVQQRDGTERVAKLHPIFKSRLYDEKTGKYGPLAEAERYYADCEGDFLMVQHLVIKKILWGYESFFE
;
A
#
# COMPACT_ATOMS: atom_id res chain seq x y z
N ALA A 1 -7.05 22.31 7.52
CA ALA A 1 -7.19 22.76 6.12
C ALA A 1 -7.90 21.66 5.33
N GLY A 2 -8.94 21.98 4.57
CA GLY A 2 -9.65 20.99 3.74
C GLY A 2 -8.77 20.59 2.55
N GLY A 3 -8.45 19.30 2.42
CA GLY A 3 -7.73 18.78 1.27
C GLY A 3 -8.67 18.41 0.13
N ARG A 4 -8.22 18.57 -1.13
CA ARG A 4 -8.91 18.05 -2.32
C ARG A 4 -8.34 16.67 -2.66
N THR A 5 -9.22 15.70 -2.87
CA THR A 5 -8.89 14.38 -3.39
C THR A 5 -9.52 14.22 -4.77
N THR A 6 -8.68 13.98 -5.78
CA THR A 6 -9.10 13.62 -7.13
C THR A 6 -8.78 12.15 -7.36
N LEU A 7 -9.79 11.39 -7.78
CA LEU A 7 -9.64 9.98 -8.17
C LEU A 7 -10.06 9.85 -9.63
N GLU A 8 -9.13 9.45 -10.49
CA GLU A 8 -9.33 9.35 -11.93
C GLU A 8 -9.12 7.90 -12.40
N ARG A 9 -10.05 7.36 -13.18
CA ARG A 9 -9.89 6.01 -13.73
C ARG A 9 -9.02 6.04 -14.99
N LYS A 10 -7.87 5.37 -14.96
CA LYS A 10 -6.99 5.15 -16.12
C LYS A 10 -6.89 3.65 -16.43
N GLY A 11 -7.62 3.22 -17.45
CA GLY A 11 -7.71 1.81 -17.84
C GLY A 11 -8.27 0.93 -16.72
N LYS A 12 -7.46 0.00 -16.23
CA LYS A 12 -7.83 -0.95 -15.15
C LYS A 12 -7.59 -0.41 -13.73
N HIS A 13 -6.95 0.75 -13.59
CA HIS A 13 -6.57 1.29 -12.29
C HIS A 13 -7.14 2.69 -12.06
N TRP A 14 -7.10 3.13 -10.81
CA TRP A 14 -7.44 4.49 -10.43
C TRP A 14 -6.18 5.22 -10.00
N ILE A 15 -6.11 6.50 -10.34
CA ILE A 15 -5.02 7.40 -10.00
C ILE A 15 -5.55 8.42 -8.98
N TYR A 16 -4.86 8.49 -7.85
CA TYR A 16 -5.04 9.47 -6.80
C TYR A 16 -4.18 10.70 -7.06
N ASN A 17 -4.83 11.87 -7.08
CA ASN A 17 -4.20 13.19 -7.26
C ASN A 17 -3.20 13.23 -8.41
N GLU A 18 -3.60 12.65 -9.55
CA GLU A 18 -2.84 12.60 -10.82
C GLU A 18 -1.48 11.86 -10.76
N LYS A 19 -1.03 11.48 -9.57
CA LYS A 19 0.34 11.02 -9.32
C LYS A 19 0.44 9.56 -8.91
N TYR A 20 -0.40 9.12 -7.98
CA TYR A 20 -0.22 7.81 -7.33
C TYR A 20 -1.30 6.84 -7.76
N LYS A 21 -0.94 5.57 -7.94
CA LYS A 21 -1.95 4.51 -8.05
C LYS A 21 -2.75 4.45 -6.76
N ALA A 22 -4.08 4.46 -6.87
CA ALA A 22 -4.97 4.36 -5.74
C ALA A 22 -5.14 2.91 -5.30
N LYS A 23 -5.26 2.69 -3.98
CA LYS A 23 -5.47 1.38 -3.38
C LYS A 23 -6.82 0.80 -3.86
N PRO A 24 -6.83 -0.38 -4.52
CA PRO A 24 -8.05 -0.95 -5.09
C PRO A 24 -9.19 -1.09 -4.07
N ASN A 25 -8.89 -1.60 -2.86
CA ASN A 25 -9.90 -1.78 -1.81
C ASN A 25 -10.49 -0.44 -1.32
N ALA A 26 -9.71 0.65 -1.32
CA ALA A 26 -10.23 1.97 -0.93
C ALA A 26 -11.23 2.48 -1.97
N ILE A 27 -10.89 2.34 -3.25
CA ILE A 27 -11.75 2.70 -4.36
C ILE A 27 -13.02 1.84 -4.39
N GLU A 28 -12.89 0.53 -4.21
CA GLU A 28 -14.05 -0.36 -4.20
C GLU A 28 -15.02 0.00 -3.09
N ASN A 29 -14.51 0.27 -1.88
CA ASN A 29 -15.33 0.70 -0.75
C ASN A 29 -16.06 2.02 -1.03
N LEU A 30 -15.38 2.98 -1.66
CA LEU A 30 -15.96 4.26 -2.07
C LEU A 30 -17.06 4.06 -3.12
N LEU A 31 -16.76 3.36 -4.22
CA LEU A 31 -17.70 3.13 -5.32
C LEU A 31 -18.92 2.32 -4.85
N ARG A 32 -18.72 1.34 -3.97
CA ARG A 32 -19.81 0.58 -3.34
C ARG A 32 -20.70 1.49 -2.50
N ALA A 33 -20.13 2.43 -1.75
CA ALA A 33 -20.90 3.38 -0.97
C ALA A 33 -21.71 4.32 -1.88
N ILE A 34 -21.09 4.84 -2.94
CA ILE A 34 -21.76 5.64 -3.97
C ILE A 34 -22.93 4.90 -4.61
N TYR A 35 -22.74 3.61 -4.93
CA TYR A 35 -23.75 2.82 -5.62
C TYR A 35 -24.91 2.40 -4.72
N ARG A 36 -24.65 2.10 -3.44
CA ARG A 36 -25.64 1.50 -2.52
C ARG A 36 -26.28 2.47 -1.53
N VAL A 37 -25.88 3.74 -1.53
CA VAL A 37 -26.45 4.72 -0.60
C VAL A 37 -27.91 5.00 -0.94
N GLU A 38 -28.77 4.92 0.08
CA GLU A 38 -30.20 5.17 -0.02
C GLU A 38 -30.65 6.18 1.04
N MET A 39 -31.74 6.89 0.74
CA MET A 39 -32.42 7.73 1.73
C MET A 39 -33.04 6.81 2.79
N LYS A 40 -32.67 7.02 4.06
CA LYS A 40 -33.27 6.33 5.20
C LYS A 40 -34.60 6.97 5.57
N TYR A 41 -34.60 8.28 5.76
CA TYR A 41 -35.81 9.07 6.04
C TYR A 41 -35.57 10.58 5.84
N LYS A 42 -36.67 11.32 5.73
CA LYS A 42 -36.69 12.79 5.79
C LYS A 42 -36.69 13.24 7.27
N PRO A 43 -35.72 14.04 7.72
CA PRO A 43 -35.65 14.49 9.11
C PRO A 43 -36.80 15.45 9.47
N PRO A 44 -37.18 15.54 10.76
CA PRO A 44 -38.12 16.57 11.22
C PRO A 44 -37.49 17.98 11.10
N VAL A 45 -38.34 19.00 10.93
CA VAL A 45 -37.91 20.39 10.63
C VAL A 45 -36.91 20.94 11.65
N ASN A 46 -37.09 20.63 12.94
CA ASN A 46 -36.19 21.06 14.01
C ASN A 46 -34.77 20.46 13.89
N ALA A 47 -34.62 19.28 13.28
CA ALA A 47 -33.32 18.62 13.10
C ALA A 47 -32.56 19.18 11.89
N VAL A 48 -33.26 19.74 10.89
CA VAL A 48 -32.66 20.27 9.65
C VAL A 48 -31.57 21.31 9.95
N LYS A 49 -31.81 22.22 10.91
CA LYS A 49 -30.84 23.26 11.28
C LYS A 49 -29.50 22.68 11.74
N ASN A 50 -29.53 21.60 12.52
CA ASN A 50 -28.31 20.93 13.00
C ASN A 50 -27.59 20.19 11.87
N MET A 51 -28.35 19.54 10.97
CA MET A 51 -27.78 18.86 9.81
C MET A 51 -27.08 19.83 8.86
N VAL A 52 -27.71 20.98 8.56
CA VAL A 52 -27.12 22.05 7.74
C VAL A 52 -25.84 22.57 8.39
N ARG A 53 -25.85 22.79 9.72
CA ARG A 53 -24.65 23.21 10.45
C ARG A 53 -23.52 22.20 10.32
N SER A 54 -23.79 20.91 10.50
CA SER A 54 -22.80 19.83 10.34
C SER A 54 -22.23 19.81 8.91
N LEU A 55 -23.08 19.90 7.89
CA LEU A 55 -22.63 19.99 6.50
C LEU A 55 -21.74 21.22 6.25
N ALA A 56 -22.05 22.37 6.85
CA ALA A 56 -21.25 23.58 6.70
C ALA A 56 -19.89 23.51 7.42
N THR A 57 -19.80 22.82 8.56
CA THR A 57 -18.59 22.79 9.40
C THR A 57 -17.60 21.68 9.04
N GLU A 58 -18.12 20.49 8.72
CA GLU A 58 -17.31 19.26 8.54
C GLU A 58 -17.67 18.49 7.27
N GLY A 59 -18.50 19.12 6.41
CA GLY A 59 -19.02 18.51 5.21
C GLY A 59 -17.94 18.24 4.17
N LEU A 60 -18.09 17.10 3.50
CA LEU A 60 -17.32 16.74 2.32
C LEU A 60 -18.20 16.95 1.10
N LYS A 61 -17.75 17.78 0.15
CA LYS A 61 -18.36 17.86 -1.16
C LYS A 61 -17.82 16.72 -2.02
N VAL A 62 -18.72 15.93 -2.60
CA VAL A 62 -18.41 14.84 -3.51
C VAL A 62 -18.94 15.20 -4.88
N GLU A 63 -18.07 15.23 -5.87
CA GLU A 63 -18.40 15.49 -7.26
C GLU A 63 -18.04 14.26 -8.10
N MET A 64 -18.96 13.82 -8.93
CA MET A 64 -18.78 12.66 -9.82
C MET A 64 -18.86 13.12 -11.26
N TYR A 65 -17.84 12.76 -12.03
CA TYR A 65 -17.69 13.16 -13.43
C TYR A 65 -17.72 11.93 -14.35
N ASN A 66 -18.21 12.12 -15.58
CA ASN A 66 -18.14 11.08 -16.61
C ASN A 66 -16.77 11.09 -17.31
N ALA A 67 -16.59 10.19 -18.28
CA ALA A 67 -15.36 10.09 -19.07
C ALA A 67 -15.06 11.34 -19.92
N GLN A 68 -16.08 12.17 -20.19
CA GLN A 68 -15.97 13.45 -20.90
C GLN A 68 -15.74 14.63 -19.94
N ASN A 69 -15.43 14.35 -18.66
CA ASN A 69 -15.25 15.33 -17.60
C ASN A 69 -16.48 16.23 -17.33
N GLN A 70 -17.68 15.71 -17.60
CA GLN A 70 -18.94 16.39 -17.32
C GLN A 70 -19.46 15.96 -15.95
N LEU A 71 -19.87 16.92 -15.12
CA LEU A 71 -20.44 16.66 -13.81
C LEU A 71 -21.77 15.88 -13.95
N ILE A 72 -21.81 14.68 -13.37
CA ILE A 72 -22.98 13.80 -13.37
C ILE A 72 -23.84 14.07 -12.14
N LYS A 73 -23.19 14.21 -10.98
CA LYS A 73 -23.87 14.38 -9.70
C LYS A 73 -22.90 14.99 -8.68
N SER A 74 -23.42 15.91 -7.87
CA SER A 74 -22.73 16.50 -6.72
C SER A 74 -23.60 16.36 -5.48
N TYR A 75 -22.97 16.10 -4.34
CA TYR A 75 -23.64 16.09 -3.05
C TYR A 75 -22.66 16.36 -1.91
N TYR A 76 -23.21 16.76 -0.78
CA TYR A 76 -22.50 17.03 0.46
C TYR A 76 -22.75 15.89 1.45
N ILE A 77 -21.70 15.46 2.17
CA ILE A 77 -21.76 14.47 3.23
C ILE A 77 -21.31 15.11 4.54
N GLY A 78 -22.18 15.12 5.55
CA GLY A 78 -21.90 15.68 6.87
C GLY A 78 -21.63 14.59 7.90
N GLY A 79 -21.91 14.93 9.15
CA GLY A 79 -21.87 14.02 10.29
C GLY A 79 -22.97 12.96 10.26
N SER A 80 -23.17 12.31 11.40
CA SER A 80 -24.13 11.23 11.57
C SER A 80 -25.26 11.59 12.54
N THR A 81 -26.31 10.76 12.52
CA THR A 81 -27.30 10.72 13.60
C THR A 81 -26.65 10.38 14.93
N SER A 82 -27.31 10.73 16.05
CA SER A 82 -26.78 10.50 17.40
C SER A 82 -26.54 9.03 17.75
N ASP A 83 -27.22 8.11 17.06
CA ASP A 83 -27.03 6.66 17.18
C ASP A 83 -25.97 6.10 16.20
N GLU A 84 -25.32 6.97 15.42
CA GLU A 84 -24.33 6.65 14.38
C GLU A 84 -24.81 5.70 13.26
N ARG A 85 -26.12 5.47 13.13
CA ARG A 85 -26.73 4.55 12.14
C ARG A 85 -27.25 5.23 10.88
N GLY A 86 -26.95 6.51 10.69
CA GLY A 86 -27.32 7.27 9.51
C GLY A 86 -26.37 8.44 9.31
N THR A 87 -26.16 8.81 8.05
CA THR A 87 -25.29 9.93 7.67
C THR A 87 -26.11 11.03 7.03
N TYR A 88 -25.82 12.27 7.40
CA TYR A 88 -26.44 13.45 6.81
C TYR A 88 -25.88 13.67 5.41
N MET A 89 -26.74 13.66 4.40
CA MET A 89 -26.34 13.96 3.02
C MET A 89 -27.31 14.92 2.36
N MET A 90 -26.81 15.73 1.44
CA MET A 90 -27.61 16.71 0.69
C MET A 90 -27.15 16.73 -0.75
N LEU A 91 -28.06 16.42 -1.69
CA LEU A 91 -27.78 16.62 -3.11
C LEU A 91 -27.57 18.12 -3.38
N GLU A 92 -26.64 18.44 -4.27
CA GLU A 92 -26.47 19.82 -4.74
C GLU A 92 -27.80 20.36 -5.32
N GLY A 93 -28.24 21.53 -4.85
CA GLY A 93 -29.50 22.14 -5.25
C GLY A 93 -30.76 21.59 -4.57
N ALA A 94 -30.65 20.61 -3.66
CA ALA A 94 -31.80 20.19 -2.84
C ALA A 94 -32.21 21.27 -1.83
N GLU A 95 -33.48 21.26 -1.41
CA GLU A 95 -34.00 22.21 -0.42
C GLU A 95 -33.51 21.94 1.02
N GLN A 96 -33.18 20.68 1.33
CA GLN A 96 -32.76 20.25 2.66
C GLN A 96 -31.92 18.96 2.63
N PRO A 97 -31.15 18.69 3.69
CA PRO A 97 -30.48 17.41 3.85
C PRO A 97 -31.43 16.28 4.27
N TYR A 98 -30.97 15.05 4.05
CA TYR A 98 -31.64 13.80 4.40
C TYR A 98 -30.72 12.92 5.25
N VAL A 99 -31.33 11.98 5.97
CA VAL A 99 -30.57 10.89 6.62
C VAL A 99 -30.47 9.74 5.63
N THR A 100 -29.25 9.24 5.42
CA THR A 100 -28.93 8.20 4.45
C THR A 100 -28.21 7.02 5.09
N TYR A 101 -28.23 5.87 4.43
CA TYR A 101 -27.57 4.65 4.88
C TYR A 101 -27.26 3.72 3.69
N ILE A 102 -26.49 2.66 3.93
CA ILE A 102 -26.35 1.53 2.99
C ILE A 102 -27.21 0.38 3.55
N PRO A 103 -28.13 -0.21 2.76
CA PRO A 103 -28.93 -1.34 3.21
C PRO A 103 -28.07 -2.51 3.71
N SER A 104 -28.51 -3.13 4.81
CA SER A 104 -27.81 -4.24 5.48
C SER A 104 -26.39 -3.89 5.95
N TRP A 105 -26.11 -2.62 6.22
CA TRP A 105 -24.86 -2.15 6.78
C TRP A 105 -25.13 -1.07 7.84
N GLU A 106 -24.53 -1.22 9.02
CA GLU A 106 -24.55 -0.20 10.08
C GLU A 106 -23.23 0.56 10.12
N GLY A 107 -23.32 1.88 10.29
CA GLY A 107 -22.18 2.76 10.48
C GLY A 107 -22.33 4.10 9.78
N ASN A 108 -21.32 4.95 9.95
CA ASN A 108 -21.25 6.26 9.32
C ASN A 108 -20.62 6.18 7.93
N LEU A 109 -21.38 6.51 6.89
CA LEU A 109 -20.93 6.51 5.49
C LEU A 109 -19.75 7.42 5.23
N ARG A 110 -19.58 8.50 6.01
CA ARG A 110 -18.50 9.47 5.85
C ARG A 110 -17.12 8.82 5.84
N PHE A 111 -16.92 7.72 6.58
CA PHE A 111 -15.66 6.98 6.62
C PHE A 111 -15.25 6.36 5.28
N ARG A 112 -16.18 6.24 4.32
CA ARG A 112 -15.91 5.75 2.97
C ARG A 112 -15.35 6.84 2.05
N PHE A 113 -15.50 8.11 2.43
CA PHE A 113 -15.15 9.28 1.61
C PHE A 113 -13.99 10.10 2.17
N ASN A 114 -13.63 9.89 3.43
CA ASN A 114 -12.75 10.80 4.18
C ASN A 114 -11.31 10.31 4.36
N LEU A 115 -10.86 9.30 3.61
CA LEU A 115 -9.45 8.90 3.61
C LEU A 115 -8.57 10.09 3.20
N GLN A 116 -7.34 10.15 3.73
CA GLN A 116 -6.45 11.28 3.53
C GLN A 116 -5.06 10.82 3.07
N GLY A 117 -4.46 11.60 2.16
CA GLY A 117 -3.07 11.43 1.74
C GLY A 117 -2.74 9.98 1.36
N ASP A 118 -1.80 9.41 2.12
CA ASP A 118 -1.26 8.07 1.89
C ASP A 118 -2.28 6.93 2.06
N ASP A 119 -3.43 7.17 2.73
CA ASP A 119 -4.49 6.18 2.86
C ASP A 119 -5.18 5.84 1.52
N TRP A 120 -5.12 6.75 0.55
CA TRP A 120 -5.62 6.50 -0.80
C TRP A 120 -4.65 5.68 -1.65
N ARG A 121 -3.36 5.63 -1.30
CA ARG A 121 -2.30 5.13 -2.17
C ARG A 121 -2.14 3.61 -2.06
N ASP A 122 -1.81 2.98 -3.18
CA ASP A 122 -1.41 1.57 -3.24
C ASP A 122 -0.10 1.38 -2.44
N LYS A 123 -0.10 0.42 -1.51
CA LYS A 123 1.02 0.13 -0.59
C LYS A 123 1.98 -0.94 -1.13
N SER A 124 1.82 -1.36 -2.38
CA SER A 124 2.67 -2.39 -2.97
C SER A 124 4.12 -1.89 -3.08
N ILE A 125 5.07 -2.65 -2.55
CA ILE A 125 6.52 -2.52 -2.79
C ILE A 125 6.88 -3.20 -4.10
N PHE A 126 6.33 -4.39 -4.35
CA PHE A 126 6.45 -5.08 -5.64
C PHE A 126 5.08 -5.65 -6.02
N SER A 127 4.71 -5.50 -7.29
CA SER A 127 3.52 -6.10 -7.88
C SER A 127 3.82 -6.34 -9.36
N ALA A 128 4.56 -7.41 -9.61
CA ALA A 128 5.04 -7.79 -10.94
C ALA A 128 4.63 -9.23 -11.23
N GLU A 129 4.05 -9.45 -12.41
CA GLU A 129 3.75 -10.81 -12.88
C GLU A 129 5.05 -11.52 -13.28
N PRO A 130 5.26 -12.80 -12.90
CA PRO A 130 6.52 -13.50 -13.14
C PRO A 130 6.98 -13.46 -14.60
N GLU A 131 6.04 -13.55 -15.54
CA GLU A 131 6.31 -13.58 -16.99
C GLU A 131 6.82 -12.23 -17.53
N GLU A 132 6.49 -11.14 -16.83
CA GLU A 132 6.91 -9.78 -17.16
C GLU A 132 8.26 -9.43 -16.53
N ILE A 133 8.72 -10.16 -15.50
CA ILE A 133 10.01 -9.91 -14.86
C ILE A 133 11.15 -10.34 -15.79
N THR A 134 12.06 -9.40 -16.07
CA THR A 134 13.26 -9.59 -16.91
C THR A 134 14.53 -9.66 -16.07
N TYR A 135 14.54 -9.01 -14.90
CA TYR A 135 15.67 -9.01 -13.98
C TYR A 135 15.21 -8.96 -12.53
N VAL A 136 15.89 -9.72 -11.67
CA VAL A 136 15.85 -9.54 -10.22
C VAL A 136 17.27 -9.49 -9.68
N GLY A 137 17.58 -8.50 -8.84
CA GLY A 137 18.84 -8.41 -8.12
C GLY A 137 18.58 -8.40 -6.61
N ILE A 138 19.23 -9.31 -5.88
CA ILE A 138 19.22 -9.36 -4.42
C ILE A 138 20.66 -9.16 -3.92
N GLU A 139 20.88 -8.03 -3.26
CA GLU A 139 22.17 -7.67 -2.69
C GLU A 139 22.10 -7.59 -1.17
N TYR A 140 22.65 -8.61 -0.50
CA TYR A 140 22.90 -8.60 0.95
C TYR A 140 24.28 -8.01 1.24
N HIS A 141 24.33 -6.74 1.59
CA HIS A 141 25.59 -5.99 1.73
C HIS A 141 26.58 -6.58 2.75
N LYS A 142 26.08 -7.28 3.77
CA LYS A 142 26.91 -7.95 4.80
C LYS A 142 27.11 -9.46 4.57
N GLN A 143 26.44 -10.04 3.57
CA GLN A 143 26.47 -11.47 3.23
C GLN A 143 26.57 -11.60 1.71
N ARG A 144 27.66 -11.09 1.14
CA ARG A 144 27.87 -10.94 -0.31
C ARG A 144 27.80 -12.26 -1.04
N GLU A 145 28.20 -13.34 -0.39
CA GLU A 145 28.13 -14.72 -0.88
C GLU A 145 26.70 -15.22 -1.12
N LYS A 146 25.71 -14.67 -0.39
CA LYS A 146 24.29 -14.99 -0.55
C LYS A 146 23.58 -14.14 -1.60
N SER A 147 24.26 -13.13 -2.13
CA SER A 147 23.68 -12.18 -3.08
C SER A 147 23.66 -12.77 -4.48
N PHE A 148 22.54 -12.62 -5.19
CA PHE A 148 22.35 -13.20 -6.52
C PHE A 148 21.59 -12.26 -7.45
N LYS A 149 21.63 -12.58 -8.73
CA LYS A 149 20.79 -11.98 -9.75
C LYS A 149 20.14 -13.06 -10.62
N ILE A 150 18.90 -12.83 -10.98
CA ILE A 150 18.15 -13.62 -11.95
C ILE A 150 18.00 -12.75 -13.20
N VAL A 151 18.43 -13.28 -14.34
CA VAL A 151 18.36 -12.59 -15.62
C VAL A 151 17.59 -13.45 -16.60
N LYS A 152 16.60 -12.88 -17.28
CA LYS A 152 15.88 -13.53 -18.36
C LYS A 152 16.77 -13.58 -19.61
N ASP A 153 16.97 -14.79 -20.14
CA ASP A 153 17.71 -15.06 -21.37
C ASP A 153 16.82 -15.86 -22.33
N GLY A 154 16.25 -15.17 -23.32
CA GLY A 154 15.20 -15.72 -24.17
C GLY A 154 13.97 -16.14 -23.36
N ASN A 155 13.67 -17.44 -23.37
CA ASN A 155 12.55 -18.03 -22.62
C ASN A 155 12.96 -18.64 -21.27
N ALA A 156 14.25 -18.62 -20.93
CA ALA A 156 14.78 -19.19 -19.71
C ALA A 156 15.25 -18.10 -18.74
N TYR A 157 15.43 -18.48 -17.47
CA TYR A 157 16.06 -17.63 -16.47
C TYR A 157 17.40 -18.21 -16.05
N GLN A 158 18.40 -17.34 -15.91
CA GLN A 158 19.72 -17.69 -15.38
C GLN A 158 19.89 -17.09 -14.00
N VAL A 159 20.36 -17.89 -13.04
CA VAL A 159 20.72 -17.44 -11.68
C VAL A 159 22.24 -17.32 -11.60
N LYS A 160 22.73 -16.12 -11.28
CA LYS A 160 24.17 -15.82 -11.17
C LYS A 160 24.48 -15.17 -9.83
N PRO A 161 25.72 -15.27 -9.33
CA PRO A 161 26.13 -14.46 -8.20
C PRO A 161 25.98 -12.98 -8.54
N PHE A 162 25.62 -12.17 -7.54
CA PHE A 162 25.50 -10.73 -7.74
C PHE A 162 26.89 -10.10 -7.94
N HIS A 163 27.85 -10.51 -7.13
CA HIS A 163 29.23 -10.02 -7.18
C HIS A 163 30.14 -10.99 -7.92
N SER A 164 31.06 -10.46 -8.73
CA SER A 164 32.04 -11.24 -9.50
C SER A 164 33.03 -12.05 -8.65
N ILE A 165 33.25 -11.66 -7.39
CA ILE A 165 34.12 -12.38 -6.46
C ILE A 165 33.46 -13.65 -5.91
N THR A 166 32.14 -13.78 -5.99
CA THR A 166 31.42 -14.95 -5.51
C THR A 166 31.48 -16.03 -6.59
N PRO A 167 32.00 -17.24 -6.30
CA PRO A 167 32.05 -18.33 -7.27
C PRO A 167 30.66 -18.75 -7.75
N GLU A 168 30.55 -19.14 -9.02
CA GLU A 168 29.34 -19.76 -9.55
C GLU A 168 29.18 -21.19 -9.03
N ILE A 169 27.97 -21.51 -8.56
CA ILE A 169 27.61 -22.86 -8.15
C ILE A 169 27.45 -23.73 -9.40
N GLN A 170 28.16 -24.86 -9.42
CA GLN A 170 28.19 -25.79 -10.58
C GLN A 170 27.08 -26.85 -10.51
N SER A 171 26.38 -26.99 -9.38
CA SER A 171 25.21 -27.85 -9.25
C SER A 171 24.09 -27.39 -10.19
N PRO A 172 23.20 -28.30 -10.63
CA PRO A 172 22.00 -27.90 -11.37
C PRO A 172 21.07 -27.06 -10.48
N LEU A 173 20.24 -26.24 -11.15
CA LEU A 173 19.14 -25.55 -10.48
C LEU A 173 18.09 -26.57 -10.03
N ARG A 174 17.55 -26.37 -8.83
CA ARG A 174 16.41 -27.14 -8.35
C ARG A 174 15.22 -26.88 -9.29
N PRO A 175 14.53 -27.92 -9.78
CA PRO A 175 13.40 -27.76 -10.68
C PRO A 175 12.32 -26.83 -10.09
N GLY A 176 11.88 -25.83 -10.86
CA GLY A 176 10.83 -24.90 -10.45
C GLY A 176 11.24 -23.83 -9.43
N ALA A 177 12.52 -23.78 -9.00
CA ALA A 177 12.95 -22.86 -7.95
C ALA A 177 12.88 -21.39 -8.38
N VAL A 178 13.24 -21.10 -9.63
CA VAL A 178 13.18 -19.73 -10.15
C VAL A 178 11.73 -19.26 -10.27
N GLU A 179 10.86 -20.09 -10.83
CA GLU A 179 9.43 -19.79 -10.98
C GLU A 179 8.78 -19.56 -9.62
N SER A 180 9.06 -20.44 -8.65
CA SER A 180 8.55 -20.32 -7.27
C SER A 180 9.03 -19.03 -6.60
N TYR A 181 10.27 -18.63 -6.85
CA TYR A 181 10.83 -17.39 -6.32
C TYR A 181 10.19 -16.15 -6.97
N LEU A 182 10.00 -16.16 -8.30
CA LEU A 182 9.42 -15.04 -9.04
C LEU A 182 7.95 -14.80 -8.68
N ILE A 183 7.17 -15.85 -8.37
CA ILE A 183 5.80 -15.73 -7.82
C ILE A 183 5.77 -14.86 -6.55
N GLY A 184 6.87 -14.82 -5.79
CA GLY A 184 7.02 -13.98 -4.61
C GLY A 184 6.76 -12.49 -4.88
N TYR A 185 7.01 -12.01 -6.11
CA TYR A 185 6.90 -10.60 -6.51
C TYR A 185 5.52 -10.14 -6.98
N GLN A 186 4.56 -11.07 -7.17
CA GLN A 186 3.19 -10.72 -7.60
C GLN A 186 2.50 -9.76 -6.63
N SER A 187 2.76 -9.92 -5.33
CA SER A 187 2.15 -9.10 -4.28
C SER A 187 3.06 -9.02 -3.05
N VAL A 188 3.87 -7.97 -2.98
CA VAL A 188 4.64 -7.59 -1.79
C VAL A 188 4.11 -6.26 -1.32
N GLN A 189 3.31 -6.25 -0.25
CA GLN A 189 2.64 -5.05 0.24
C GLN A 189 3.23 -4.60 1.59
N ALA A 190 3.38 -3.30 1.74
CA ALA A 190 3.69 -2.68 3.02
C ALA A 190 2.43 -2.65 3.92
N GLU A 191 2.68 -2.67 5.22
CA GLU A 191 1.66 -2.46 6.25
C GLU A 191 1.22 -0.98 6.27
N ALA A 192 2.20 -0.08 6.22
CA ALA A 192 1.99 1.36 6.31
C ALA A 192 3.01 2.17 5.49
N PHE A 193 2.61 3.39 5.14
CA PHE A 193 3.53 4.45 4.78
C PHE A 193 4.04 5.10 6.07
N GLU A 194 5.34 5.32 6.14
CA GLU A 194 6.08 5.96 7.23
C GLU A 194 6.80 7.21 6.72
N ASN A 195 6.22 7.87 5.71
CA ASN A 195 6.81 9.01 5.01
C ASN A 195 7.12 10.20 5.93
N LEU A 196 6.35 10.36 7.01
CA LEU A 196 6.51 11.41 8.01
C LEU A 196 7.32 10.96 9.23
N TYR A 197 7.92 9.77 9.19
CA TYR A 197 8.72 9.27 10.31
C TYR A 197 9.98 10.11 10.51
N GLN A 198 10.13 10.68 11.71
CA GLN A 198 11.17 11.65 12.04
C GLN A 198 12.62 11.15 11.83
N HIS A 199 12.85 9.83 11.87
CA HIS A 199 14.17 9.24 11.68
C HIS A 199 14.38 8.61 10.29
N ARG A 200 13.46 8.85 9.35
CA ARG A 200 13.53 8.36 7.97
C ARG A 200 14.89 8.62 7.33
N ASP A 201 15.34 9.88 7.31
CA ASP A 201 16.58 10.25 6.61
C ASP A 201 17.80 9.59 7.25
N SER A 202 17.83 9.53 8.58
CA SER A 202 18.88 8.85 9.33
C SER A 202 18.95 7.37 8.98
N ILE A 203 17.80 6.67 8.98
CA ILE A 203 17.74 5.25 8.62
C ILE A 203 18.12 5.03 7.15
N SER A 204 17.58 5.83 6.24
CA SER A 204 17.81 5.70 4.79
C SER A 204 19.27 5.97 4.40
N SER A 205 20.01 6.72 5.23
CA SER A 205 21.45 6.96 5.05
C SER A 205 22.34 5.78 5.49
N GLN A 206 21.80 4.83 6.28
CA GLN A 206 22.55 3.67 6.74
C GLN A 206 22.70 2.64 5.62
N LEU A 207 23.69 1.76 5.75
CA LEU A 207 23.83 0.61 4.85
C LEU A 207 22.61 -0.33 5.03
N PRO A 208 21.77 -0.54 4.00
CA PRO A 208 20.63 -1.44 4.12
C PRO A 208 21.08 -2.88 4.34
N PHE A 209 20.21 -3.67 4.98
CA PHE A 209 20.39 -5.12 5.10
C PHE A 209 20.39 -5.79 3.73
N CYS A 210 19.43 -5.42 2.88
CA CYS A 210 19.23 -5.98 1.56
C CYS A 210 18.73 -4.90 0.61
N THR A 211 19.28 -4.84 -0.60
CA THR A 211 18.73 -4.08 -1.73
C THR A 211 18.11 -5.06 -2.71
N ILE A 212 16.85 -4.81 -3.05
CA ILE A 212 16.07 -5.62 -3.98
C ILE A 212 15.78 -4.77 -5.20
N THR A 213 16.19 -5.25 -6.38
CA THR A 213 15.94 -4.60 -7.67
C THR A 213 15.09 -5.53 -8.53
N VAL A 214 14.02 -5.03 -9.12
CA VAL A 214 13.16 -5.78 -10.05
C VAL A 214 12.97 -4.94 -11.31
N GLN A 215 13.24 -5.52 -12.48
CA GLN A 215 12.93 -4.91 -13.76
C GLN A 215 11.91 -5.76 -14.52
N GLN A 216 11.00 -5.08 -15.21
CA GLN A 216 9.97 -5.67 -16.05
C GLN A 216 10.23 -5.41 -17.54
N ARG A 217 9.52 -6.14 -18.40
CA ARG A 217 9.63 -6.04 -19.86
C ARG A 217 9.24 -4.67 -20.42
N ASP A 218 8.33 -3.97 -19.75
CA ASP A 218 7.91 -2.62 -20.11
C ASP A 218 8.97 -1.53 -19.76
N GLY A 219 10.11 -1.94 -19.20
CA GLY A 219 11.20 -1.06 -18.79
C GLY A 219 11.02 -0.48 -17.39
N THR A 220 9.93 -0.81 -16.69
CA THR A 220 9.74 -0.42 -15.29
C THR A 220 10.80 -1.08 -14.43
N GLU A 221 11.54 -0.28 -13.67
CA GLU A 221 12.47 -0.73 -12.65
C GLU A 221 11.99 -0.26 -11.29
N ARG A 222 12.09 -1.15 -10.30
CA ARG A 222 11.77 -0.83 -8.91
C ARG A 222 12.86 -1.30 -7.98
N VAL A 223 13.29 -0.43 -7.08
CA VAL A 223 14.36 -0.68 -6.11
C VAL A 223 13.85 -0.44 -4.70
N ALA A 224 13.98 -1.44 -3.83
CA ALA A 224 13.66 -1.35 -2.42
C ALA A 224 14.88 -1.65 -1.55
N LYS A 225 15.22 -0.74 -0.63
CA LYS A 225 16.29 -0.90 0.35
C LYS A 225 15.69 -1.21 1.72
N LEU A 226 16.04 -2.37 2.27
CA LEU A 226 15.46 -2.86 3.51
C LEU A 226 16.36 -2.55 4.71
N HIS A 227 15.78 -1.96 5.75
CA HIS A 227 16.41 -1.64 7.02
C HIS A 227 15.67 -2.37 8.15
N PRO A 228 16.30 -3.34 8.83
CA PRO A 228 15.62 -4.16 9.84
C PRO A 228 15.25 -3.32 11.06
N ILE A 229 14.06 -3.57 11.60
CA ILE A 229 13.60 -3.00 12.87
C ILE A 229 13.82 -4.06 13.94
N PHE A 230 14.81 -3.85 14.80
CA PHE A 230 15.07 -4.73 15.93
C PHE A 230 14.31 -4.23 17.15
N LYS A 231 13.66 -5.15 17.87
CA LYS A 231 13.17 -4.85 19.22
C LYS A 231 14.36 -4.60 20.14
N SER A 232 14.19 -3.69 21.10
CA SER A 232 15.19 -3.49 22.15
C SER A 232 15.45 -4.82 22.85
N ARG A 233 16.72 -5.07 23.18
CA ARG A 233 17.09 -6.28 23.92
C ARG A 233 16.40 -6.24 25.28
N LEU A 234 15.75 -7.33 25.66
CA LEU A 234 15.19 -7.47 27.00
C LEU A 234 16.35 -7.53 28.00
N TYR A 235 16.32 -6.65 28.99
CA TYR A 235 17.26 -6.71 30.10
C TYR A 235 16.72 -7.70 31.14
N ASP A 236 17.53 -8.71 31.47
CA ASP A 236 17.22 -9.64 32.54
C ASP A 236 17.83 -9.12 33.85
N GLU A 237 16.96 -8.61 34.72
CA GLU A 237 17.34 -8.06 36.03
C GLU A 237 17.99 -9.09 36.96
N LYS A 238 17.72 -10.39 36.78
CA LYS A 238 18.28 -11.45 37.62
C LYS A 238 19.71 -11.82 37.21
N THR A 239 20.01 -11.74 35.91
CA THR A 239 21.33 -12.10 35.37
C THR A 239 22.21 -10.89 35.05
N GLY A 240 21.64 -9.68 35.09
CA GLY A 240 22.34 -8.42 34.77
C GLY A 240 22.76 -8.33 33.30
N LYS A 241 22.13 -9.12 32.42
CA LYS A 241 22.51 -9.27 31.02
C LYS A 241 21.35 -8.93 30.11
N TYR A 242 21.68 -8.40 28.94
CA TYR A 242 20.74 -8.28 27.85
C TYR A 242 20.56 -9.64 27.17
N GLY A 243 19.31 -10.02 26.91
CA GLY A 243 18.97 -11.15 26.06
C GLY A 243 19.51 -10.97 24.64
N PRO A 244 19.45 -12.04 23.82
CA PRO A 244 19.86 -11.98 22.42
C PRO A 244 19.07 -10.91 21.67
N LEU A 245 19.69 -10.33 20.63
CA LEU A 245 18.96 -9.46 19.72
C LEU A 245 17.83 -10.26 19.09
N ALA A 246 16.59 -9.81 19.27
CA ALA A 246 15.44 -10.47 18.66
C ALA A 246 15.56 -10.43 17.13
N GLU A 247 15.05 -11.46 16.46
CA GLU A 247 14.91 -11.46 15.02
C GLU A 247 14.07 -10.26 14.56
N ALA A 248 14.40 -9.71 13.39
CA ALA A 248 13.65 -8.59 12.84
C ALA A 248 12.26 -9.08 12.40
N GLU A 249 11.22 -8.61 13.08
CA GLU A 249 9.83 -8.89 12.71
C GLU A 249 9.33 -7.95 11.60
N ARG A 250 9.98 -6.80 11.43
CA ARG A 250 9.63 -5.75 10.46
C ARG A 250 10.87 -5.11 9.87
N TYR A 251 10.68 -4.48 8.72
CA TYR A 251 11.69 -3.69 8.03
C TYR A 251 11.07 -2.35 7.64
N TYR A 252 11.86 -1.30 7.69
CA TYR A 252 11.61 -0.15 6.85
C TYR A 252 12.11 -0.46 5.44
N ALA A 253 11.35 -0.07 4.42
CA ALA A 253 11.69 -0.18 3.03
C ALA A 253 11.70 1.22 2.41
N ASP A 254 12.87 1.70 2.02
CA ASP A 254 13.02 2.90 1.19
C ASP A 254 12.87 2.49 -0.28
N CYS A 255 11.82 2.99 -0.92
CA CYS A 255 11.42 2.60 -2.27
C CYS A 255 10.86 3.81 -3.01
N GLU A 256 11.51 4.24 -4.09
CA GLU A 256 11.04 5.31 -4.99
C GLU A 256 10.68 6.64 -4.29
N GLY A 257 11.37 6.96 -3.19
CA GLY A 257 11.10 8.17 -2.41
C GLY A 257 9.94 8.05 -1.42
N ASP A 258 9.36 6.85 -1.26
CA ASP A 258 8.53 6.50 -0.12
C ASP A 258 9.33 5.72 0.93
N PHE A 259 8.97 5.94 2.20
CA PHE A 259 9.44 5.15 3.32
C PHE A 259 8.27 4.30 3.81
N LEU A 260 8.42 2.98 3.73
CA LEU A 260 7.35 2.02 3.96
C LEU A 260 7.72 1.10 5.13
N MET A 261 6.73 0.63 5.88
CA MET A 261 6.93 -0.44 6.87
C MET A 261 6.39 -1.76 6.32
N VAL A 262 7.23 -2.81 6.30
CA VAL A 262 6.84 -4.14 5.82
C VAL A 262 7.15 -5.20 6.87
N GLN A 263 6.24 -6.16 7.01
CA GLN A 263 6.43 -7.28 7.93
C GLN A 263 7.37 -8.33 7.35
N HIS A 264 8.16 -8.96 8.22
CA HIS A 264 9.02 -10.07 7.85
C HIS A 264 8.23 -11.19 7.16
N LEU A 265 7.03 -11.52 7.65
CA LEU A 265 6.18 -12.55 7.04
C LEU A 265 5.81 -12.28 5.58
N VAL A 266 5.72 -11.02 5.17
CA VAL A 266 5.40 -10.62 3.79
C VAL A 266 6.64 -10.64 2.91
N ILE A 267 7.78 -10.16 3.42
CA ILE A 267 9.00 -9.99 2.62
C ILE A 267 9.87 -11.27 2.58
N LYS A 268 9.82 -12.13 3.61
CA LYS A 268 10.70 -13.31 3.73
C LYS A 268 10.65 -14.26 2.54
N LYS A 269 9.52 -14.32 1.83
CA LYS A 269 9.32 -15.15 0.63
C LYS A 269 10.27 -14.77 -0.53
N ILE A 270 10.76 -13.52 -0.55
CA ILE A 270 11.71 -13.03 -1.55
C ILE A 270 13.12 -12.81 -0.99
N LEU A 271 13.36 -13.15 0.28
CA LEU A 271 14.67 -13.09 0.93
C LEU A 271 15.41 -14.44 0.88
N TRP A 272 15.58 -14.98 -0.33
CA TRP A 272 16.36 -16.20 -0.56
C TRP A 272 17.86 -15.91 -0.55
N GLY A 273 18.70 -16.91 -0.32
CA GLY A 273 20.14 -16.85 -0.59
C GLY A 273 20.46 -17.44 -1.97
N TYR A 274 21.60 -17.08 -2.55
CA TYR A 274 22.06 -17.59 -3.85
C TYR A 274 22.07 -19.13 -3.91
N GLU A 275 22.56 -19.77 -2.85
CA GLU A 275 22.61 -21.21 -2.69
C GLU A 275 21.24 -21.89 -2.70
N SER A 276 20.18 -21.14 -2.37
CA SER A 276 18.81 -21.68 -2.31
C SER A 276 18.24 -22.03 -3.68
N PHE A 277 18.91 -21.71 -4.80
CA PHE A 277 18.42 -22.09 -6.12
C PHE A 277 18.93 -23.44 -6.60
N PHE A 278 19.93 -24.02 -5.93
CA PHE A 278 20.70 -25.16 -6.42
C PHE A 278 20.50 -26.40 -5.56
N GLU A 279 20.74 -27.57 -6.15
CA GLU A 279 20.73 -28.88 -5.48
C GLU A 279 21.89 -29.07 -4.50
#